data_AF-A0A7S1BDM8-F1
#
_entry.id   AF-A0A7S1BDM8-F1
#
_cell.length_a   1.000
_cell.length_b   1.000
_cell.length_c   1.000
_cell.angle_alpha   90.00
_cell.angle_beta   90.00
_cell.angle_gamma   90.00
#
_symmetry.space_group_name_H-M   'P 1'
#
loop_
_entity.id
_entity.type
_entity.pdbx_description
1 polymer ?
#
loop_
_entity_poly.entity_id
_entity_poly.type
_entity_poly.pdbx_seq_one_letter_code
_entity_poly.pdbx_strand_id
1 'polypeptide(L)'
;MDVICFAYAPLARALEGRVADLRDETYLVDQSKDTPPTYMHPNDHSDWSLVQNQIFLGLLGSAVHPRQEIEYLIPDCSDAGVRFVYFSPRNMRRTKEVASKMGIDVGWNCAISLRSLSGDPDPHRMQSSYGDWDVNARLPHGIDEIRTHLDTVDNVPLLVSLFTDVTENTTSEMVNIFQEHHDTVLAIGHTHRFCNERTFSAADLAVGIDVLSSDGLVLSQGSVGRDVDMLRTCDLRFISSVGSHSCIFNLRGASSVRFFPDIIRRARASHDAAEAAAFFFHLRLPIVFLSVHAEFI
;
A
#
# COMPACT_ATOMS: atom_id res chain seq x y z
N MET A 1 -13.44 9.54 -3.54
CA MET A 1 -13.19 10.94 -3.91
C MET A 1 -12.99 11.69 -2.62
N ASP A 2 -11.86 12.37 -2.51
CA ASP A 2 -11.64 13.31 -1.41
C ASP A 2 -12.30 14.62 -1.82
N VAL A 3 -13.25 15.08 -1.00
CA VAL A 3 -14.02 16.29 -1.28
C VAL A 3 -13.63 17.35 -0.27
N ILE A 4 -13.20 18.50 -0.77
CA ILE A 4 -12.88 19.67 0.03
C ILE A 4 -13.94 20.73 -0.26
N CYS A 5 -14.53 21.28 0.80
CA CYS A 5 -15.48 22.37 0.73
C CYS A 5 -14.76 23.69 0.98
N PHE A 6 -15.03 24.69 0.13
CA PHE A 6 -14.57 26.05 0.35
C PHE A 6 -15.74 26.91 0.79
N ALA A 7 -15.53 27.62 1.88
CA ALA A 7 -16.46 28.61 2.38
C ALA A 7 -15.66 29.82 2.89
N TYR A 8 -16.27 31.00 2.85
CA TYR A 8 -15.65 32.21 3.39
C TYR A 8 -16.61 32.91 4.34
N ALA A 9 -16.09 33.53 5.38
CA ALA A 9 -16.86 34.40 6.27
C ALA A 9 -16.33 35.84 6.10
N PRO A 10 -17.16 36.80 5.66
CA PRO A 10 -16.74 38.20 5.63
C PRO A 10 -16.59 38.73 7.07
N LEU A 11 -15.39 39.14 7.46
CA LEU A 11 -15.12 39.72 8.77
C LEU A 11 -15.46 41.23 8.77
N ALA A 12 -16.27 41.69 9.72
CA ALA A 12 -16.53 43.11 9.88
C ALA A 12 -15.30 43.84 10.45
N ARG A 13 -14.96 45.05 9.96
CA ARG A 13 -13.80 45.85 10.43
C ARG A 13 -13.70 46.05 11.94
N ALA A 14 -14.83 46.04 12.66
CA ALA A 14 -14.84 46.15 14.13
C ALA A 14 -14.20 44.93 14.84
N LEU A 15 -14.19 43.76 14.19
CA LEU A 15 -13.57 42.53 14.68
C LEU A 15 -12.08 42.40 14.28
N GLU A 16 -11.60 43.18 13.31
CA GLU A 16 -10.17 43.21 12.94
C GLU A 16 -9.28 43.64 14.11
N GLY A 17 -9.77 44.54 14.97
CA GLY A 17 -9.05 44.95 16.19
C GLY A 17 -8.84 43.82 17.18
N ARG A 18 -9.83 42.91 17.31
CA ARG A 18 -9.70 41.68 18.14
C ARG A 18 -8.73 40.68 17.55
N VAL A 19 -8.57 40.66 16.22
CA VAL A 19 -7.57 39.82 15.54
C VAL A 19 -6.17 40.45 15.59
N ALA A 20 -6.08 41.78 15.64
CA ALA A 20 -4.82 42.51 15.76
C ALA A 20 -4.16 42.39 17.16
N ASP A 21 -4.95 42.22 18.23
CA ASP A 21 -4.45 41.89 19.57
C ASP A 21 -3.91 40.46 19.69
N LEU A 22 -4.21 39.59 18.71
CA LEU A 22 -3.77 38.19 18.66
C LEU A 22 -2.46 38.00 17.86
N ARG A 23 -1.72 39.09 17.60
CA ARG A 23 -0.51 39.09 16.75
C ARG A 23 0.68 38.29 17.28
N ASP A 24 0.73 38.00 18.58
CA ASP A 24 1.86 37.27 19.20
C ASP A 24 1.67 35.75 19.24
N GLU A 25 0.47 35.23 19.01
CA GLU A 25 0.20 33.79 18.98
C GLU A 25 -0.02 33.35 17.53
N THR A 26 1.05 32.88 16.88
CA THR A 26 0.93 32.12 15.63
C THR A 26 0.02 30.92 15.89
N TYR A 27 -1.22 30.98 15.43
CA TYR A 27 -2.14 29.84 15.36
C TYR A 27 -1.67 28.83 14.31
N LEU A 28 -0.50 28.23 14.52
CA LEU A 28 -0.36 26.84 14.17
C LEU A 28 -1.33 26.12 15.09
N VAL A 29 -2.35 25.50 14.53
CA VAL A 29 -3.14 24.50 15.26
C VAL A 29 -2.13 23.50 15.79
N ASP A 30 -1.79 23.59 17.08
CA ASP A 30 -0.84 22.69 17.70
C ASP A 30 -1.50 21.32 17.78
N GLN A 31 -1.19 20.48 16.81
CA GLN A 31 -1.44 19.04 16.91
C GLN A 31 -0.26 18.40 17.63
N SER A 32 -0.03 18.82 18.89
CA SER A 32 0.98 18.18 19.72
C SER A 32 0.58 16.72 19.94
N LYS A 33 1.52 15.85 19.56
CA LYS A 33 1.31 14.44 19.16
C LYS A 33 0.87 13.46 20.25
N ASP A 34 0.58 13.87 21.47
CA ASP A 34 0.39 12.93 22.59
C ASP A 34 -0.90 13.14 23.40
N THR A 35 -1.84 13.92 22.90
CA THR A 35 -3.20 13.93 23.47
C THR A 35 -4.17 13.35 22.44
N PRO A 36 -5.01 12.35 22.80
CA PRO A 36 -6.19 12.10 21.99
C PRO A 36 -6.92 13.45 21.83
N PRO A 37 -7.66 13.70 20.72
CA PRO A 37 -8.55 14.84 20.63
C PRO A 37 -9.57 14.69 21.76
N THR A 38 -9.17 15.18 22.91
CA THR A 38 -10.01 15.42 24.05
C THR A 38 -10.98 16.41 23.46
N TYR A 39 -12.22 15.97 23.28
CA TYR A 39 -13.33 16.84 22.97
C TYR A 39 -13.07 18.14 23.70
N MET A 40 -12.74 19.19 22.93
CA MET A 40 -12.46 20.51 23.49
C MET A 40 -13.59 20.76 24.48
N HIS A 41 -13.20 21.05 25.72
CA HIS A 41 -14.17 21.32 26.77
C HIS A 41 -15.19 22.32 26.18
N PRO A 42 -16.50 22.13 26.34
CA PRO A 42 -17.55 22.95 25.72
C PRO A 42 -17.59 24.40 26.24
N ASN A 43 -16.47 24.92 26.73
CA ASN A 43 -16.27 26.30 27.17
C ASN A 43 -15.10 26.98 26.45
N ASP A 44 -14.30 26.29 25.63
CA ASP A 44 -13.26 26.92 24.80
C ASP A 44 -13.85 27.37 23.46
N HIS A 45 -14.76 28.33 23.55
CA HIS A 45 -15.63 28.79 22.46
C HIS A 45 -15.18 30.08 21.77
N SER A 46 -14.01 30.64 22.11
CA SER A 46 -13.62 31.96 21.60
C SER A 46 -13.41 31.97 20.08
N ASP A 47 -12.83 30.91 19.52
CA ASP A 47 -12.28 30.97 18.16
C ASP A 47 -13.23 30.42 17.10
N TRP A 48 -14.11 29.46 17.45
CA TRP A 48 -15.15 28.95 16.55
C TRP A 48 -16.21 29.98 16.18
N SER A 49 -16.36 31.05 16.97
CA SER A 49 -17.25 32.16 16.65
C SER A 49 -16.86 32.90 15.36
N LEU A 50 -15.57 32.91 15.00
CA LEU A 50 -15.05 33.50 13.75
C LEU A 50 -15.40 32.66 12.51
N VAL A 51 -15.72 31.38 12.72
CA VAL A 51 -16.06 30.39 11.68
C VAL A 51 -17.58 30.32 11.48
N GLN A 52 -18.37 31.11 12.21
CA GLN A 52 -19.82 31.19 12.05
C GLN A 52 -20.20 32.05 10.82
N ASN A 53 -21.39 31.82 10.26
CA ASN A 53 -21.93 32.53 9.09
C ASN A 53 -21.05 32.48 7.83
N GLN A 54 -20.42 31.33 7.60
CA GLN A 54 -19.72 31.09 6.35
C GLN A 54 -20.68 31.02 5.16
N ILE A 55 -20.29 31.69 4.07
CA ILE A 55 -20.92 31.59 2.76
C ILE A 55 -20.22 30.48 2.00
N PHE A 56 -20.98 29.47 1.62
CA PHE A 56 -20.52 28.36 0.79
C PHE A 56 -20.13 28.87 -0.61
N LEU A 57 -18.89 28.57 -1.04
CA LEU A 57 -18.38 28.95 -2.35
C LEU A 57 -18.47 27.79 -3.35
N GLY A 58 -18.11 26.59 -2.92
CA GLY A 58 -18.07 25.43 -3.81
C GLY A 58 -17.33 24.23 -3.23
N LEU A 59 -17.29 23.16 -4.03
CA LEU A 59 -16.67 21.88 -3.70
C LEU A 59 -15.59 21.56 -4.73
N LEU A 60 -14.44 21.10 -4.25
CA LEU A 60 -13.39 20.50 -5.08
C LEU A 60 -13.32 19.01 -4.78
N GLY A 61 -13.53 18.20 -5.81
CA GLY A 61 -13.30 16.77 -5.77
C GLY A 61 -11.91 16.41 -6.29
N SER A 62 -11.13 15.72 -5.48
CA SER A 62 -9.89 15.07 -5.90
C SER A 62 -10.10 13.56 -5.96
N ALA A 63 -9.71 12.94 -7.08
CA ALA A 63 -9.81 11.50 -7.27
C ALA A 63 -8.44 10.92 -7.62
N VAL A 64 -8.04 9.91 -6.86
CA VAL A 64 -6.89 9.09 -7.19
C VAL A 64 -7.31 8.05 -8.23
N HIS A 65 -6.54 7.94 -9.31
CA HIS A 65 -6.74 6.94 -10.34
C HIS A 65 -5.63 5.89 -10.25
N PRO A 66 -5.96 4.60 -10.24
CA PRO A 66 -4.94 3.57 -10.36
C PRO A 66 -4.25 3.65 -11.72
N ARG A 67 -3.05 3.08 -11.78
CA ARG A 67 -2.30 2.92 -13.03
C ARG A 67 -3.07 2.00 -13.97
N GLN A 68 -3.21 2.37 -15.25
CA GLN A 68 -4.03 1.59 -16.20
C GLN A 68 -3.53 0.15 -16.37
N GLU A 69 -2.23 -0.10 -16.19
CA GLU A 69 -1.66 -1.43 -16.36
C GLU A 69 -2.13 -2.43 -15.29
N ILE A 70 -2.61 -1.97 -14.13
CA ILE A 70 -3.02 -2.86 -13.04
C ILE A 70 -4.33 -3.60 -13.34
N GLU A 71 -5.22 -2.97 -14.10
CA GLU A 71 -6.54 -3.52 -14.45
C GLU A 71 -6.40 -4.78 -15.30
N TYR A 72 -5.40 -4.82 -16.18
CA TYR A 72 -5.06 -6.00 -16.98
C TYR A 72 -4.16 -6.99 -16.22
N LEU A 73 -3.35 -6.51 -15.28
CA LEU A 73 -2.44 -7.38 -14.52
C LEU A 73 -3.18 -8.37 -13.62
N ILE A 74 -4.25 -7.92 -12.94
CA ILE A 74 -4.99 -8.74 -11.99
C ILE A 74 -5.55 -10.03 -12.64
N PRO A 75 -6.28 -9.97 -13.77
CA PRO A 75 -6.75 -11.18 -14.44
C PRO A 75 -5.59 -12.04 -14.97
N ASP A 76 -4.53 -11.43 -15.54
CA ASP A 76 -3.35 -12.18 -16.01
C ASP A 76 -2.66 -12.95 -14.85
N CYS A 77 -2.59 -12.35 -13.67
CA CYS A 77 -2.08 -13.01 -12.46
C CYS A 77 -3.00 -14.16 -12.03
N SER A 78 -4.32 -13.94 -12.04
CA SER A 78 -5.30 -14.98 -11.70
C SER A 78 -5.21 -16.18 -12.65
N ASP A 79 -5.11 -15.92 -13.96
CA ASP A 79 -4.93 -16.95 -15.00
C ASP A 79 -3.61 -17.71 -14.84
N ALA A 80 -2.57 -17.03 -14.33
CA ALA A 80 -1.29 -17.65 -14.00
C ALA A 80 -1.30 -18.45 -12.67
N GLY A 81 -2.43 -18.44 -11.95
CA GLY A 81 -2.57 -19.08 -10.64
C GLY A 81 -1.97 -18.27 -9.48
N VAL A 82 -1.75 -16.97 -9.67
CA VAL A 82 -1.19 -16.05 -8.66
C VAL A 82 -2.32 -15.19 -8.08
N ARG A 83 -2.56 -15.30 -6.77
CA ARG A 83 -3.55 -14.47 -6.07
C ARG A 83 -3.00 -13.06 -5.86
N PHE A 84 -3.70 -12.07 -6.41
CA PHE A 84 -3.36 -10.67 -6.19
C PHE A 84 -3.94 -10.19 -4.85
N VAL A 85 -3.11 -9.52 -4.05
CA VAL A 85 -3.51 -8.92 -2.76
C VAL A 85 -3.03 -7.47 -2.71
N TYR A 86 -3.93 -6.56 -2.33
CA TYR A 86 -3.67 -5.14 -2.21
C TYR A 86 -3.74 -4.67 -0.76
N PHE A 87 -2.62 -4.15 -0.27
CA PHE A 87 -2.50 -3.53 1.05
C PHE A 87 -2.60 -2.01 0.94
N SER A 88 -3.68 -1.42 1.45
CA SER A 88 -3.90 0.02 1.45
C SER A 88 -3.75 0.63 2.85
N PRO A 89 -2.90 1.65 3.04
CA PRO A 89 -2.79 2.36 4.32
C PRO A 89 -3.97 3.31 4.58
N ARG A 90 -4.93 3.38 3.65
CA ARG A 90 -6.11 4.24 3.77
C ARG A 90 -7.30 3.43 4.26
N ASN A 91 -8.22 4.12 4.93
CA ASN A 91 -9.53 3.60 5.31
C ASN A 91 -10.29 3.07 4.07
N MET A 92 -11.11 2.03 4.30
CA MET A 92 -12.05 1.44 3.35
C MET A 92 -12.76 2.42 2.43
N ARG A 93 -13.30 3.55 2.90
CA ARG A 93 -14.02 4.52 2.06
C ARG A 93 -13.18 5.03 0.89
N ARG A 94 -11.91 5.36 1.14
CA ARG A 94 -10.99 5.84 0.10
C ARG A 94 -10.48 4.69 -0.74
N THR A 95 -10.16 3.56 -0.11
CA THR A 95 -9.60 2.40 -0.79
C THR A 95 -10.60 1.74 -1.73
N LYS A 96 -11.88 1.64 -1.35
CA LYS A 96 -12.94 0.99 -2.12
C LYS A 96 -13.08 1.54 -3.54
N GLU A 97 -13.07 2.86 -3.70
CA GLU A 97 -13.18 3.46 -5.03
C GLU A 97 -11.96 3.18 -5.90
N VAL A 98 -10.76 3.17 -5.31
CA VAL A 98 -9.52 2.88 -6.02
C VAL A 98 -9.45 1.40 -6.40
N ALA A 99 -9.76 0.50 -5.47
CA ALA A 99 -9.77 -0.94 -5.68
C ALA A 99 -10.82 -1.36 -6.74
N SER A 100 -12.00 -0.75 -6.72
CA SER A 100 -13.03 -0.98 -7.75
C SER A 100 -12.53 -0.59 -9.15
N LYS A 101 -11.78 0.51 -9.27
CA LYS A 101 -11.15 0.91 -10.55
C LYS A 101 -9.98 0.00 -10.95
N MET A 102 -9.36 -0.71 -10.02
CA MET A 102 -8.34 -1.71 -10.32
C MET A 102 -8.95 -3.03 -10.83
N GLY A 103 -10.27 -3.23 -10.67
CA GLY A 103 -10.92 -4.51 -10.95
C GLY A 103 -10.89 -5.50 -9.78
N ILE A 104 -10.62 -5.02 -8.55
CA ILE A 104 -10.71 -5.83 -7.33
C ILE A 104 -12.15 -5.81 -6.83
N ASP A 105 -12.65 -6.96 -6.39
CA ASP A 105 -13.99 -7.07 -5.79
C ASP A 105 -14.08 -6.28 -4.48
N VAL A 106 -15.12 -5.44 -4.37
CA VAL A 106 -15.36 -4.55 -3.22
C VAL A 106 -16.73 -4.76 -2.57
N GLY A 107 -17.18 -6.02 -2.57
CA GLY A 107 -18.36 -6.48 -1.85
C GLY A 107 -18.20 -6.43 -0.33
N TRP A 108 -19.23 -6.85 0.40
CA TRP A 108 -19.27 -6.74 1.86
C TRP A 108 -18.31 -7.74 2.54
N ASN A 109 -18.10 -8.92 1.95
CA ASN A 109 -17.13 -9.93 2.41
C ASN A 109 -15.91 -10.04 1.49
N CYS A 110 -15.41 -8.91 0.99
CA CYS A 110 -14.30 -8.86 0.03
C CYS A 110 -13.09 -8.06 0.53
N ALA A 111 -13.13 -7.54 1.75
CA ALA A 111 -12.07 -6.71 2.28
C ALA A 111 -11.99 -6.79 3.80
N ILE A 112 -10.78 -6.70 4.34
CA ILE A 112 -10.48 -6.79 5.77
C ILE A 112 -9.77 -5.52 6.22
N SER A 113 -10.12 -4.98 7.40
CA SER A 113 -9.33 -3.91 8.03
C SER A 113 -8.35 -4.52 9.02
N LEU A 114 -7.07 -4.14 8.92
CA LEU A 114 -6.01 -4.60 9.82
C LEU A 114 -5.89 -3.74 11.09
N ARG A 115 -6.79 -2.76 11.27
CA ARG A 115 -6.88 -2.00 12.51
C ARG A 115 -7.58 -2.84 13.57
N SER A 116 -6.93 -3.03 14.72
CA SER A 116 -7.52 -3.76 15.84
C SER A 116 -8.76 -3.05 16.39
N LEU A 117 -9.78 -3.82 16.75
CA LEU A 117 -10.98 -3.34 17.43
C LEU A 117 -10.87 -3.40 18.96
N SER A 118 -9.90 -4.16 19.49
CA SER A 118 -9.75 -4.52 20.90
C SER A 118 -8.86 -3.54 21.69
N GLY A 119 -9.05 -2.24 21.50
CA GLY A 119 -8.31 -1.17 22.19
C GLY A 119 -9.16 0.05 22.57
N ASP A 120 -8.53 1.07 23.16
CA ASP A 120 -9.18 2.35 23.47
C ASP A 120 -9.90 2.92 22.24
N PRO A 121 -11.07 3.56 22.41
CA PRO A 121 -11.85 4.10 21.29
C PRO A 121 -11.00 5.09 20.50
N ASP A 122 -10.51 4.65 19.34
CA ASP A 122 -9.69 5.47 18.45
C ASP A 122 -10.51 6.66 17.96
N PRO A 123 -10.16 7.90 18.32
CA PRO A 123 -10.89 9.09 17.92
C PRO A 123 -10.78 9.38 16.42
N HIS A 124 -9.84 8.75 15.72
CA HIS A 124 -9.73 8.76 14.26
C HIS A 124 -10.45 7.58 13.60
N ARG A 125 -11.10 6.69 14.37
CA ARG A 125 -12.06 5.72 13.85
C ARG A 125 -13.33 6.46 13.44
N MET A 126 -13.48 6.71 12.15
CA MET A 126 -14.74 7.21 11.61
C MET A 126 -15.83 6.14 11.74
N GLN A 127 -16.53 6.14 12.88
CA GLN A 127 -17.77 5.40 13.09
C GLN A 127 -18.92 6.19 12.45
N SER A 128 -18.97 6.25 11.11
CA SER A 128 -20.15 6.81 10.44
C SER A 128 -21.24 5.75 10.37
N SER A 129 -22.53 6.15 10.47
CA SER A 129 -23.71 5.29 10.23
C SER A 129 -23.77 4.68 8.81
N TYR A 130 -22.82 5.05 7.94
CA TYR A 130 -22.50 4.39 6.67
C TYR A 130 -21.63 3.12 6.85
N GLY A 131 -21.49 2.62 8.09
CA GLY A 131 -20.80 1.39 8.48
C GLY A 131 -21.52 0.10 8.09
N ASP A 132 -22.44 0.16 7.13
CA ASP A 132 -23.25 -0.97 6.68
C ASP A 132 -22.40 -2.09 6.03
N TRP A 133 -21.16 -1.80 5.62
CA TRP A 133 -20.25 -2.84 5.13
C TRP A 133 -19.58 -3.61 6.27
N ASP A 134 -19.10 -2.91 7.31
CA ASP A 134 -18.38 -3.49 8.46
C ASP A 134 -19.36 -4.25 9.37
N VAL A 135 -20.54 -3.66 9.62
CA VAL A 135 -21.61 -4.26 10.43
C VAL A 135 -22.18 -5.54 9.81
N ASN A 136 -22.19 -5.64 8.48
CA ASN A 136 -22.71 -6.82 7.79
C ASN A 136 -21.61 -7.78 7.31
N ALA A 137 -20.35 -7.35 7.29
CA ALA A 137 -19.21 -8.21 7.05
C ALA A 137 -19.07 -9.19 8.22
N ARG A 138 -18.79 -10.46 7.92
CA ARG A 138 -18.47 -11.47 8.94
C ARG A 138 -16.97 -11.73 9.03
N LEU A 139 -16.17 -10.78 8.56
CA LEU A 139 -14.73 -10.92 8.48
C LEU A 139 -14.06 -10.36 9.75
N PRO A 140 -12.96 -11.00 10.21
CA PRO A 140 -12.22 -10.56 11.39
C PRO A 140 -11.51 -9.22 11.17
N HIS A 141 -11.17 -8.53 12.27
CA HIS A 141 -10.46 -7.25 12.24
C HIS A 141 -9.12 -7.29 12.97
N GLY A 142 -8.07 -6.80 12.32
CA GLY A 142 -6.73 -6.84 12.88
C GLY A 142 -6.11 -8.24 12.90
N ILE A 143 -4.82 -8.28 13.21
CA ILE A 143 -3.99 -9.48 13.06
C ILE A 143 -4.40 -10.59 14.05
N ASP A 144 -4.69 -10.23 15.31
CA ASP A 144 -5.00 -11.21 16.35
C ASP A 144 -6.32 -11.94 16.09
N GLU A 145 -7.34 -11.21 15.63
CA GLU A 145 -8.62 -11.81 15.26
C GLU A 145 -8.51 -12.65 13.99
N ILE A 146 -7.69 -12.24 13.01
CA ILE A 146 -7.43 -13.05 11.81
C ILE A 146 -6.83 -14.39 12.22
N ARG A 147 -5.78 -14.40 13.05
CA ARG A 147 -5.17 -15.66 13.54
C ARG A 147 -6.19 -16.53 14.26
N THR A 148 -6.97 -15.94 15.18
CA THR A 148 -8.02 -16.67 15.91
C THR A 148 -9.08 -17.25 14.96
N HIS A 149 -9.49 -16.50 13.94
CA HIS A 149 -10.47 -16.93 12.94
C HIS A 149 -9.94 -18.05 12.07
N LEU A 150 -8.66 -18.02 11.68
CA LEU A 150 -8.01 -19.07 10.89
C LEU A 150 -7.95 -20.41 11.66
N ASP A 151 -7.77 -20.36 12.98
CA ASP A 151 -7.75 -21.55 13.83
C ASP A 151 -9.14 -22.12 14.11
N THR A 152 -10.17 -21.26 14.22
CA THR A 152 -11.48 -21.65 14.78
C THR A 152 -12.61 -21.71 13.76
N VAL A 153 -12.51 -20.98 12.65
CA VAL A 153 -13.62 -20.80 11.70
C VAL A 153 -13.25 -21.35 10.31
N ASP A 154 -12.45 -20.61 9.54
CA ASP A 154 -12.12 -20.96 8.16
C ASP A 154 -10.91 -20.17 7.63
N ASN A 155 -10.44 -20.55 6.43
CA ASN A 155 -9.34 -19.89 5.71
C ASN A 155 -9.80 -18.74 4.80
N VAL A 156 -11.06 -18.29 4.89
CA VAL A 156 -11.59 -17.20 4.05
C VAL A 156 -10.75 -15.92 4.14
N PRO A 157 -10.21 -15.52 5.31
CA PRO A 157 -9.36 -14.33 5.39
C PRO A 157 -8.13 -14.36 4.48
N LEU A 158 -7.58 -15.54 4.19
CA LEU A 158 -6.44 -15.67 3.27
C LEU A 158 -6.84 -15.48 1.81
N LEU A 159 -8.10 -15.72 1.47
CA LEU A 159 -8.61 -15.64 0.10
C LEU A 159 -9.01 -14.22 -0.31
N VAL A 160 -9.05 -13.28 0.64
CA VAL A 160 -9.40 -11.89 0.40
C VAL A 160 -8.25 -11.14 -0.28
N SER A 161 -8.59 -10.35 -1.30
CA SER A 161 -7.63 -9.58 -2.09
C SER A 161 -7.40 -8.14 -1.59
N LEU A 162 -8.16 -7.66 -0.59
CA LEU A 162 -8.11 -6.27 -0.15
C LEU A 162 -7.94 -6.14 1.37
N PHE A 163 -6.84 -5.52 1.78
CA PHE A 163 -6.58 -5.13 3.16
C PHE A 163 -6.50 -3.61 3.30
N THR A 164 -7.13 -3.09 4.35
CA THR A 164 -7.26 -1.65 4.61
C THR A 164 -6.73 -1.26 5.98
N ASP A 165 -6.48 0.04 6.18
CA ASP A 165 -5.90 0.58 7.42
C ASP A 165 -4.57 -0.08 7.81
N VAL A 166 -3.79 -0.47 6.80
CA VAL A 166 -2.57 -1.24 7.00
C VAL A 166 -1.42 -0.34 7.44
N THR A 167 -0.64 -0.85 8.40
CA THR A 167 0.67 -0.31 8.78
C THR A 167 1.75 -1.25 8.27
N GLU A 168 3.01 -0.80 8.30
CA GLU A 168 4.16 -1.63 7.91
C GLU A 168 4.23 -2.90 8.76
N ASN A 169 4.04 -2.76 10.08
CA ASN A 169 4.06 -3.88 11.01
C ASN A 169 2.94 -4.87 10.71
N THR A 170 1.70 -4.40 10.56
CA THR A 170 0.57 -5.30 10.28
C THR A 170 0.69 -5.95 8.90
N THR A 171 1.30 -5.26 7.92
CA THR A 171 1.55 -5.84 6.60
C THR A 171 2.57 -6.97 6.69
N SER A 172 3.69 -6.76 7.41
CA SER A 172 4.69 -7.81 7.65
C SER A 172 4.12 -8.99 8.44
N GLU A 173 3.30 -8.75 9.47
CA GLU A 173 2.62 -9.84 10.19
C GLU A 173 1.67 -10.62 9.27
N MET A 174 0.93 -9.94 8.38
CA MET A 174 0.06 -10.63 7.42
C MET A 174 0.87 -11.44 6.40
N VAL A 175 2.04 -10.96 5.99
CA VAL A 175 2.99 -11.74 5.16
C VAL A 175 3.43 -13.01 5.88
N ASN A 176 3.78 -12.92 7.16
CA ASN A 176 4.14 -14.09 7.98
C ASN A 176 2.97 -15.08 8.07
N ILE A 177 1.74 -14.59 8.28
CA ILE A 177 0.53 -15.43 8.31
C ILE A 177 0.35 -16.18 6.98
N PHE A 178 0.51 -15.51 5.83
CA PHE A 178 0.45 -16.20 4.54
C PHE A 178 1.48 -17.34 4.44
N GLN A 179 2.73 -17.08 4.86
CA GLN A 179 3.80 -18.08 4.84
C GLN A 179 3.54 -19.24 5.81
N GLU A 180 3.03 -18.97 7.02
CA GLU A 180 2.63 -19.97 8.00
C GLU A 180 1.56 -20.93 7.44
N HIS A 181 0.68 -20.42 6.58
CA HIS A 181 -0.35 -21.20 5.87
C HIS A 181 0.08 -21.72 4.49
N HIS A 182 1.40 -21.83 4.25
CA HIS A 182 2.01 -22.41 3.04
C HIS A 182 1.80 -21.63 1.74
N ASP A 183 1.46 -20.34 1.81
CA ASP A 183 1.50 -19.47 0.64
C ASP A 183 2.94 -18.92 0.44
N THR A 184 3.41 -18.91 -0.81
CA THR A 184 4.65 -18.20 -1.18
C THR A 184 4.33 -16.75 -1.51
N VAL A 185 4.95 -15.81 -0.82
CA VAL A 185 4.63 -14.38 -0.91
C VAL A 185 5.64 -13.64 -1.78
N LEU A 186 5.15 -13.00 -2.83
CA LEU A 186 5.88 -12.02 -3.64
C LEU A 186 5.45 -10.61 -3.26
N ALA A 187 6.31 -9.86 -2.57
CA ALA A 187 6.06 -8.47 -2.23
C ALA A 187 6.44 -7.54 -3.40
N ILE A 188 5.53 -6.64 -3.78
CA ILE A 188 5.77 -5.62 -4.81
C ILE A 188 5.49 -4.25 -4.21
N GLY A 189 6.44 -3.33 -4.33
CA GLY A 189 6.28 -2.01 -3.74
C GLY A 189 7.28 -0.98 -4.27
N HIS A 190 7.07 0.27 -3.86
CA HIS A 190 7.97 1.35 -4.23
C HIS A 190 9.25 1.33 -3.40
N THR A 191 10.41 1.47 -4.06
CA THR A 191 11.73 1.43 -3.43
C THR A 191 12.08 2.71 -2.67
N HIS A 192 11.54 3.85 -3.10
CA HIS A 192 11.77 5.13 -2.45
C HIS A 192 10.99 5.30 -1.14
N ARG A 193 10.05 4.38 -0.85
CA ARG A 193 9.29 4.37 0.40
C ARG A 193 9.95 3.38 1.35
N PHE A 194 10.85 3.89 2.22
CA PHE A 194 11.65 3.09 3.15
C PHE A 194 10.81 2.17 4.06
N CYS A 195 9.59 2.58 4.38
CA CYS A 195 8.56 1.79 5.07
C CYS A 195 8.36 0.36 4.51
N ASN A 196 8.55 0.18 3.20
CA ASN A 196 8.32 -1.10 2.54
C ASN A 196 9.45 -2.10 2.79
N GLU A 197 10.60 -1.67 3.34
CA GLU A 197 11.76 -2.51 3.60
C GLU A 197 11.38 -3.72 4.46
N ARG A 198 10.61 -3.51 5.53
CA ARG A 198 10.14 -4.60 6.40
C ARG A 198 9.27 -5.61 5.66
N THR A 199 8.45 -5.16 4.72
CA THR A 199 7.62 -6.05 3.91
C THR A 199 8.45 -6.80 2.88
N PHE A 200 9.45 -6.15 2.28
CA PHE A 200 10.39 -6.80 1.36
C PHE A 200 11.26 -7.84 2.04
N SER A 201 11.68 -7.57 3.28
CA SER A 201 12.51 -8.48 4.07
C SER A 201 11.73 -9.68 4.60
N ALA A 202 10.44 -9.51 4.92
CA ALA A 202 9.57 -10.59 5.40
C ALA A 202 9.11 -11.55 4.29
N ALA A 203 8.90 -11.06 3.06
CA ALA A 203 8.40 -11.87 1.95
C ALA A 203 9.45 -12.85 1.41
N ASP A 204 9.01 -13.98 0.83
CA ASP A 204 9.91 -14.97 0.22
C ASP A 204 10.67 -14.39 -0.98
N LEU A 205 9.99 -13.55 -1.75
CA LEU A 205 10.54 -12.82 -2.88
C LEU A 205 10.06 -11.37 -2.82
N ALA A 206 10.92 -10.42 -3.17
CA ALA A 206 10.55 -9.01 -3.25
C ALA A 206 11.01 -8.37 -4.56
N VAL A 207 10.15 -7.52 -5.12
CA VAL A 207 10.44 -6.71 -6.30
C VAL A 207 10.16 -5.24 -6.01
N GLY A 208 11.22 -4.45 -6.12
CA GLY A 208 11.17 -3.01 -5.99
C GLY A 208 10.75 -2.35 -7.30
N ILE A 209 9.91 -1.32 -7.21
CA ILE A 209 9.55 -0.44 -8.33
C ILE A 209 10.06 0.97 -8.05
N ASP A 210 11.05 1.38 -8.82
CA ASP A 210 11.58 2.74 -8.81
C ASP A 210 10.92 3.58 -9.91
N VAL A 211 9.94 4.38 -9.49
CA VAL A 211 9.25 5.33 -10.37
C VAL A 211 10.06 6.63 -10.50
N LEU A 212 10.74 7.04 -9.43
CA LEU A 212 11.38 8.36 -9.34
C LEU A 212 12.64 8.47 -10.21
N SER A 213 13.37 7.37 -10.44
CA SER A 213 14.53 7.39 -11.34
C SER A 213 14.18 7.32 -12.82
N SER A 214 12.92 7.02 -13.15
CA SER A 214 12.49 6.66 -14.50
C SER A 214 11.66 7.72 -15.21
N ASP A 215 10.85 8.47 -14.46
CA ASP A 215 10.16 9.61 -15.01
C ASP A 215 11.17 10.75 -15.08
N GLY A 216 11.25 11.39 -16.24
CA GLY A 216 12.01 12.63 -16.43
C GLY A 216 11.44 13.77 -15.60
N LEU A 217 11.48 13.67 -14.27
CA LEU A 217 11.43 14.80 -13.33
C LEU A 217 12.65 15.73 -13.50
N VAL A 218 13.46 15.51 -14.53
CA VAL A 218 14.05 16.58 -15.34
C VAL A 218 12.88 17.37 -15.93
N LEU A 219 12.38 18.32 -15.15
CA LEU A 219 11.62 19.47 -15.64
C LEU A 219 12.15 19.84 -17.02
N SER A 220 11.26 19.77 -18.01
CA SER A 220 11.44 20.32 -19.34
C SER A 220 12.41 21.49 -19.32
N GLN A 221 13.54 21.30 -19.98
CA GLN A 221 14.52 22.29 -20.44
C GLN A 221 14.06 23.74 -20.29
N GLY A 222 14.41 24.33 -19.14
CA GLY A 222 14.46 25.76 -18.93
C GLY A 222 15.84 26.04 -18.34
N SER A 223 16.71 26.60 -19.16
CA SER A 223 18.07 27.05 -18.82
C SER A 223 18.27 27.50 -17.36
N VAL A 224 19.24 26.88 -16.67
CA VAL A 224 20.23 27.44 -15.70
C VAL A 224 20.52 26.42 -14.58
N GLY A 225 21.77 25.93 -14.52
CA GLY A 225 22.35 25.24 -13.36
C GLY A 225 22.67 23.74 -13.53
N ARG A 226 23.84 23.41 -14.12
CA ARG A 226 24.26 22.02 -14.40
C ARG A 226 24.65 21.15 -13.20
N ASP A 227 24.79 21.70 -11.99
CA ASP A 227 25.30 20.95 -10.83
C ASP A 227 24.24 20.53 -9.80
N VAL A 228 23.07 21.17 -9.78
CA VAL A 228 22.05 20.92 -8.72
C VAL A 228 21.20 19.67 -9.00
N ASP A 229 21.08 19.26 -10.26
CA ASP A 229 20.27 18.08 -10.67
C ASP A 229 21.03 16.75 -10.58
N MET A 230 22.37 16.77 -10.64
CA MET A 230 23.16 15.53 -10.60
C MET A 230 23.21 14.94 -9.20
N LEU A 231 23.36 15.78 -8.16
CA LEU A 231 23.30 15.35 -6.76
C LEU A 231 21.94 14.72 -6.44
N ARG A 232 20.85 15.34 -6.87
CA ARG A 232 19.48 14.80 -6.69
C ARG A 232 19.30 13.41 -7.34
N THR A 233 19.86 13.20 -8.51
CA THR A 233 19.72 11.92 -9.22
C THR A 233 20.53 10.80 -8.56
N CYS A 234 21.77 11.11 -8.13
CA CYS A 234 22.60 10.17 -7.38
C CYS A 234 21.98 9.83 -6.02
N ASP A 235 21.44 10.82 -5.31
CA ASP A 235 20.76 10.65 -4.03
C ASP A 235 19.52 9.77 -4.18
N LEU A 236 18.67 10.01 -5.20
CA LEU A 236 17.51 9.17 -5.47
C LEU A 236 17.88 7.73 -5.82
N ARG A 237 18.95 7.53 -6.61
CA ARG A 237 19.46 6.18 -6.90
C ARG A 237 20.02 5.50 -5.67
N PHE A 238 20.74 6.23 -4.81
CA PHE A 238 21.23 5.70 -3.55
C PHE A 238 20.07 5.28 -2.66
N ILE A 239 19.07 6.16 -2.45
CA ILE A 239 17.86 5.86 -1.69
C ILE A 239 17.13 4.65 -2.28
N SER A 240 16.93 4.60 -3.60
CA SER A 240 16.29 3.44 -4.22
C SER A 240 17.12 2.18 -4.06
N SER A 241 18.45 2.25 -4.10
CA SER A 241 19.33 1.07 -3.95
C SER A 241 19.30 0.56 -2.51
N VAL A 242 19.28 1.47 -1.53
CA VAL A 242 19.09 1.14 -0.11
C VAL A 242 17.70 0.57 0.13
N GLY A 243 16.65 1.17 -0.42
CA GLY A 243 15.28 0.69 -0.24
C GLY A 243 14.99 -0.63 -0.96
N SER A 244 15.72 -0.95 -2.02
CA SER A 244 15.58 -2.20 -2.79
C SER A 244 16.59 -3.28 -2.40
N HIS A 245 17.32 -3.15 -1.29
CA HIS A 245 18.40 -4.06 -0.96
C HIS A 245 17.94 -5.51 -0.71
N SER A 246 16.74 -5.69 -0.17
CA SER A 246 16.10 -7.01 0.02
C SER A 246 15.34 -7.50 -1.21
N CYS A 247 15.29 -6.70 -2.29
CA CYS A 247 14.59 -7.06 -3.52
C CYS A 247 15.50 -7.81 -4.49
N ILE A 248 14.94 -8.81 -5.16
CA ILE A 248 15.63 -9.60 -6.20
C ILE A 248 15.77 -8.78 -7.49
N PHE A 249 14.73 -8.01 -7.79
CA PHE A 249 14.71 -7.08 -8.92
C PHE A 249 14.31 -5.69 -8.45
N ASN A 250 14.92 -4.68 -9.06
CA ASN A 250 14.48 -3.30 -8.94
C ASN A 250 14.14 -2.77 -10.35
N LEU A 251 12.85 -2.74 -10.67
CA LEU A 251 12.35 -2.30 -11.96
C LEU A 251 12.20 -0.79 -12.00
N ARG A 252 12.79 -0.15 -12.99
CA ARG A 252 12.74 1.30 -13.19
C ARG A 252 11.66 1.66 -14.21
N GLY A 253 10.70 2.49 -13.82
CA GLY A 253 9.59 2.85 -14.70
C GLY A 253 8.29 2.97 -13.96
N ALA A 254 7.54 4.04 -14.21
CA ALA A 254 6.11 4.14 -13.92
C ALA A 254 5.31 2.96 -14.49
N SER A 255 5.64 2.52 -15.72
CA SER A 255 4.97 1.41 -16.41
C SER A 255 5.67 0.05 -16.24
N SER A 256 6.60 -0.08 -15.28
CA SER A 256 7.34 -1.33 -15.08
C SER A 256 6.45 -2.52 -14.74
N VAL A 257 5.30 -2.25 -14.13
CA VAL A 257 4.37 -3.29 -13.67
C VAL A 257 3.82 -4.13 -14.82
N ARG A 258 3.77 -3.57 -16.05
CA ARG A 258 3.32 -4.30 -17.25
C ARG A 258 4.19 -5.51 -17.61
N PHE A 259 5.42 -5.57 -17.11
CA PHE A 259 6.34 -6.65 -17.45
C PHE A 259 6.16 -7.88 -16.55
N PHE A 260 5.37 -7.80 -15.47
CA PHE A 260 5.16 -8.93 -14.56
C PHE A 260 4.58 -10.18 -15.22
N PRO A 261 3.57 -10.11 -16.12
CA PRO A 261 3.08 -11.29 -16.84
C PRO A 261 4.19 -11.98 -17.64
N ASP A 262 5.08 -11.20 -18.26
CA ASP A 262 6.23 -11.73 -19.00
C ASP A 262 7.27 -12.37 -18.08
N ILE A 263 7.53 -11.76 -16.93
CA ILE A 263 8.43 -12.30 -15.90
C ILE A 263 7.89 -13.63 -15.38
N ILE A 264 6.61 -13.69 -15.02
CA ILE A 264 5.96 -14.92 -14.53
C ILE A 264 6.03 -16.02 -15.59
N ARG A 265 5.73 -15.69 -16.86
CA ARG A 265 5.81 -16.66 -17.96
C ARG A 265 7.22 -17.21 -18.16
N ARG A 266 8.23 -16.35 -18.13
CA ARG A 266 9.65 -16.76 -18.26
C ARG A 266 10.12 -17.55 -17.05
N ALA A 267 9.70 -17.17 -15.85
CA ALA A 267 10.01 -17.88 -14.63
C ALA A 267 9.45 -19.32 -14.66
N ARG A 268 8.20 -19.49 -15.10
CA ARG A 268 7.59 -20.81 -15.28
C ARG A 268 8.34 -21.66 -16.30
N ALA A 269 8.63 -21.12 -17.48
CA ALA A 269 9.42 -21.83 -18.49
C ALA A 269 10.82 -22.22 -17.99
N SER A 270 11.46 -21.37 -17.18
CA SER A 270 12.74 -21.67 -16.54
C SER A 270 12.63 -22.75 -15.46
N HIS A 271 11.54 -22.76 -14.70
CA HIS A 271 11.27 -23.76 -13.68
C HIS A 271 11.04 -25.14 -14.33
N ASP A 272 10.20 -25.22 -15.36
CA ASP A 272 9.94 -26.46 -16.11
C ASP A 272 11.24 -27.02 -16.73
N ALA A 273 12.11 -26.14 -17.26
CA ALA A 273 13.40 -26.53 -17.80
C ALA A 273 14.36 -27.05 -16.71
N ALA A 274 14.33 -26.46 -15.52
CA ALA A 274 15.14 -26.89 -14.38
C ALA A 274 14.67 -28.26 -13.85
N GLU A 275 13.37 -28.50 -13.75
CA GLU A 275 12.81 -29.81 -13.38
C GLU A 275 13.20 -30.90 -14.39
N ALA A 276 13.07 -30.61 -15.69
CA ALA A 276 13.46 -31.53 -16.75
C ALA A 276 14.96 -31.87 -16.70
N ALA A 277 15.81 -30.87 -16.41
CA ALA A 277 17.24 -31.08 -16.22
C ALA A 277 17.50 -31.96 -14.97
N ALA A 278 16.88 -31.66 -13.84
CA ALA A 278 17.03 -32.45 -12.61
C ALA A 278 16.62 -33.91 -12.82
N PHE A 279 15.52 -34.15 -13.54
CA PHE A 279 15.07 -35.50 -13.91
C PHE A 279 16.12 -36.22 -14.78
N PHE A 280 16.70 -35.53 -15.76
CA PHE A 280 17.79 -36.07 -16.58
C PHE A 280 19.00 -36.47 -15.71
N PHE A 281 19.41 -35.59 -14.78
CA PHE A 281 20.54 -35.85 -13.89
C PHE A 281 20.27 -37.00 -12.91
N HIS A 282 19.05 -37.15 -12.39
CA HIS A 282 18.74 -38.23 -11.44
C HIS A 282 18.52 -39.59 -12.09
N LEU A 283 17.96 -39.66 -13.30
CA LEU A 283 17.57 -40.93 -13.91
C LEU A 283 18.51 -41.43 -15.00
N ARG A 284 19.13 -40.55 -15.79
CA ARG A 284 19.96 -40.98 -16.92
C ARG A 284 21.44 -41.11 -16.58
N LEU A 285 21.96 -40.29 -15.67
CA LEU A 285 23.36 -40.39 -15.26
C LEU A 285 23.70 -41.74 -14.60
N PRO A 286 22.88 -42.30 -13.69
CA PRO A 286 23.16 -43.62 -13.12
C PRO A 286 23.15 -44.74 -14.17
N ILE A 287 22.29 -44.64 -15.19
CA ILE A 287 22.23 -45.61 -16.30
C ILE A 287 23.48 -45.53 -17.16
N VAL A 288 23.99 -44.33 -17.44
CA VAL A 288 25.26 -44.15 -18.16
C VAL A 288 26.43 -44.71 -17.34
N PHE A 289 26.46 -44.46 -16.02
CA PHE A 289 27.48 -45.04 -15.14
C PHE A 289 27.40 -46.58 -15.07
N LEU A 290 26.20 -47.16 -15.03
CA LEU A 290 26.00 -48.62 -15.10
C LEU A 290 26.43 -49.20 -16.45
N SER A 291 26.15 -48.51 -17.55
CA SER A 291 26.56 -48.95 -18.89
C SER A 291 28.08 -48.93 -19.06
N VAL A 292 28.75 -47.91 -18.54
CA VAL A 292 30.23 -47.84 -18.56
C VAL A 292 30.83 -48.88 -17.62
N HIS A 293 30.21 -49.16 -16.47
CA HIS A 293 30.69 -50.21 -15.56
C HIS A 293 30.51 -51.61 -16.17
N ALA A 294 29.42 -51.86 -16.90
CA ALA A 294 29.18 -53.12 -17.60
C ALA A 294 30.13 -53.37 -18.78
N GLU A 295 30.70 -52.32 -19.40
CA GLU A 295 31.72 -52.47 -20.44
C GLU A 295 33.13 -52.75 -19.89
N PHE A 296 33.35 -52.59 -18.57
CA PHE A 296 34.65 -52.79 -17.91
C PHE A 296 34.74 -54.07 -17.04
N ILE A 297 33.71 -54.93 -17.05
CA ILE A 297 33.68 -56.27 -16.44
C ILE A 297 33.67 -57.32 -17.55
#